data_AF-A0A928T4T1-F1
#
_entry.id   AF-A0A928T4T1-F1
#
_cell.length_a   1.000
_cell.length_b   1.000
_cell.length_c   1.000
_cell.angle_alpha   90.00
_cell.angle_beta   90.00
_cell.angle_gamma   90.00
#
_symmetry.space_group_name_H-M   'P 1'
#
loop_
_entity.id
_entity.type
_entity.pdbx_description
1 polymer ?
#
loop_
_entity_poly.entity_id
_entity_poly.type
_entity_poly.pdbx_seq_one_letter_code
_entity_poly.pdbx_strand_id
1 'polypeptide(L)'
;MLQRLTAIGLLGAVLGVACGSSSSDDPGSGGSGGTGGSAQSFGASDCGQCVASSCALERSACGAEPACASVLGCIEACPAEAGGGPIASCETGCSSPADGPAKAAFDAYSTCRAAAPCAACGAVQDGGGGASGASKVLDQECGPSTKTHKCLKCLDEQCCKTEAACNQSAECKAAYQCWKDCPDTACLEACFAQHPDGVQLFLEQNACPLALCATPESCLADPGPELICDNQYCRELRVACFVILDCYLMFNCRAGCVALPLAEQPTCLTKCEEGRSQEALDAYDAWGLCSEAKCP
;
A
#
# COMPACT_ATOMS: atom_id res chain seq x y z
N MET A 1 23.80 -11.46 -16.77
CA MET A 1 24.32 -10.21 -16.18
C MET A 1 23.33 -9.68 -15.14
N LEU A 2 23.05 -10.51 -14.13
CA LEU A 2 22.16 -10.22 -13.00
C LEU A 2 23.05 -10.11 -11.73
N GLN A 3 24.04 -9.21 -11.78
CA GLN A 3 25.21 -9.29 -10.89
C GLN A 3 25.74 -7.92 -10.41
N ARG A 4 24.87 -6.91 -10.29
CA ARG A 4 25.20 -5.63 -9.64
C ARG A 4 24.12 -5.17 -8.65
N LEU A 5 23.58 -6.09 -7.88
CA LEU A 5 23.08 -5.80 -6.52
C LEU A 5 24.14 -6.36 -5.57
N THR A 6 25.16 -5.54 -5.31
CA THR A 6 26.20 -5.89 -4.34
C THR A 6 25.60 -5.71 -2.96
N ALA A 7 25.52 -6.83 -2.25
CA ALA A 7 25.25 -6.98 -0.84
C ALA A 7 25.74 -5.80 0.03
N ILE A 8 24.83 -5.26 0.84
CA ILE A 8 25.20 -4.61 2.10
C ILE A 8 24.65 -5.52 3.19
N GLY A 9 25.50 -6.44 3.63
CA GLY A 9 25.26 -7.23 4.82
C GLY A 9 25.60 -6.42 6.07
N LEU A 10 24.67 -6.40 7.02
CA LEU A 10 24.97 -6.14 8.43
C LEU A 10 24.21 -7.18 9.27
N LEU A 11 24.97 -8.18 9.72
CA LEU A 11 24.58 -9.16 10.73
C LEU A 11 24.42 -8.47 12.10
N GLY A 12 23.29 -8.71 12.75
CA GLY A 12 22.99 -8.30 14.13
C GLY A 12 22.10 -9.29 14.88
N ALA A 13 22.73 -10.32 15.45
CA ALA A 13 22.41 -11.13 16.64
C ALA A 13 20.95 -11.40 17.15
N VAL A 14 20.65 -12.71 17.28
CA VAL A 14 20.21 -13.46 18.50
C VAL A 14 18.90 -13.05 19.21
N LEU A 15 17.89 -13.93 19.21
CA LEU A 15 17.28 -14.61 20.39
C LEU A 15 16.06 -15.46 19.96
N GLY A 16 15.95 -16.68 20.50
CA GLY A 16 14.78 -17.54 20.32
C GLY A 16 13.66 -17.26 21.33
N VAL A 17 12.52 -17.93 21.16
CA VAL A 17 11.78 -18.71 22.18
C VAL A 17 10.43 -19.20 21.61
N ALA A 18 10.09 -20.41 22.04
CA ALA A 18 8.95 -21.28 21.79
C ALA A 18 7.54 -20.68 21.59
N CYS A 19 6.74 -21.37 20.76
CA CYS A 19 5.31 -21.52 20.98
C CYS A 19 4.95 -23.01 21.09
N GLY A 20 4.43 -23.39 22.27
CA GLY A 20 3.85 -24.69 22.53
C GLY A 20 2.44 -24.79 21.96
N SER A 21 2.14 -25.95 21.39
CA SER A 21 0.80 -26.34 20.98
C SER A 21 0.00 -26.77 22.21
N SER A 22 -1.18 -26.21 22.41
CA SER A 22 -2.20 -26.76 23.31
C SER A 22 -3.50 -26.88 22.54
N SER A 23 -3.81 -28.13 22.19
CA SER A 23 -5.11 -28.55 21.68
C SER A 23 -6.10 -28.60 22.85
N SER A 24 -7.30 -28.05 22.65
CA SER A 24 -8.44 -28.32 23.51
C SER A 24 -9.64 -28.55 22.61
N ASP A 25 -9.97 -29.84 22.47
CA ASP A 25 -11.27 -30.30 22.03
C ASP A 25 -12.29 -29.92 23.10
N ASP A 26 -13.41 -29.30 22.71
CA ASP A 26 -14.63 -29.35 23.52
C ASP A 26 -15.86 -29.52 22.61
N PRO A 27 -16.80 -30.41 22.96
CA PRO A 27 -17.94 -30.77 22.13
C PRO A 27 -19.21 -29.99 22.52
N GLY A 28 -19.99 -29.63 21.50
CA GLY A 28 -21.46 -29.71 21.53
C GLY A 28 -22.26 -28.72 22.38
N SER A 29 -23.20 -28.03 21.72
CA SER A 29 -24.56 -27.63 22.15
C SER A 29 -24.91 -26.34 21.38
N GLY A 30 -25.99 -26.22 20.63
CA GLY A 30 -27.34 -26.66 20.92
C GLY A 30 -28.23 -25.44 21.15
N GLY A 31 -28.77 -24.86 20.07
CA GLY A 31 -29.98 -24.03 20.05
C GLY A 31 -29.88 -22.57 20.54
N SER A 32 -30.37 -21.62 19.73
CA SER A 32 -31.01 -20.33 20.09
C SER A 32 -31.52 -19.69 18.79
N GLY A 33 -32.78 -19.28 18.59
CA GLY A 33 -33.67 -18.63 19.53
C GLY A 33 -33.42 -17.12 19.50
N GLY A 34 -33.65 -16.47 18.35
CA GLY A 34 -33.30 -15.06 18.10
C GLY A 34 -34.05 -14.07 18.99
N THR A 35 -33.42 -13.71 20.10
CA THR A 35 -33.74 -12.54 20.92
C THR A 35 -32.97 -11.33 20.36
N GLY A 36 -33.65 -10.20 20.20
CA GLY A 36 -33.10 -8.98 19.61
C GLY A 36 -31.86 -8.47 20.35
N GLY A 37 -30.68 -8.79 19.81
CA GLY A 37 -29.41 -8.25 20.27
C GLY A 37 -29.37 -6.74 20.04
N SER A 38 -29.01 -5.98 21.06
CA SER A 38 -28.70 -4.56 20.94
C SER A 38 -27.68 -4.37 19.81
N ALA A 39 -27.93 -3.43 18.89
CA ALA A 39 -26.99 -3.14 17.81
C ALA A 39 -25.61 -2.81 18.39
N GLN A 40 -24.57 -3.46 17.88
CA GLN A 40 -23.18 -3.19 18.25
C GLN A 40 -22.82 -1.76 17.85
N SER A 41 -22.06 -1.05 18.69
CA SER A 41 -21.58 0.28 18.33
C SER A 41 -20.48 0.19 17.28
N PHE A 42 -20.31 1.24 16.49
CA PHE A 42 -19.27 1.37 15.47
C PHE A 42 -17.89 1.07 16.06
N GLY A 43 -17.52 1.71 17.17
CA GLY A 43 -16.22 1.51 17.81
C GLY A 43 -15.99 0.07 18.30
N ALA A 44 -17.06 -0.68 18.59
CA ALA A 44 -16.96 -2.09 18.98
C ALA A 44 -16.99 -3.05 17.77
N SER A 45 -17.45 -2.60 16.61
CA SER A 45 -17.54 -3.43 15.39
C SER A 45 -16.15 -3.74 14.80
N ASP A 46 -16.05 -4.80 14.00
CA ASP A 46 -14.81 -5.15 13.30
C ASP A 46 -14.32 -4.00 12.41
N CYS A 47 -15.24 -3.26 11.80
CA CYS A 47 -14.93 -2.05 11.04
C CYS A 47 -14.32 -0.96 11.91
N GLY A 48 -14.93 -0.64 13.05
CA GLY A 48 -14.42 0.38 13.95
C GLY A 48 -13.07 0.01 14.56
N GLN A 49 -12.85 -1.27 14.90
CA GLN A 49 -11.53 -1.77 15.34
C GLN A 49 -10.48 -1.66 14.24
N CYS A 50 -10.89 -1.93 13.00
CA CYS A 50 -10.00 -1.83 11.86
C CYS A 50 -9.63 -0.38 11.53
N VAL A 51 -10.61 0.53 11.48
CA VAL A 51 -10.39 1.98 11.35
C VAL A 51 -9.52 2.49 12.51
N ALA A 52 -9.76 2.03 13.74
CA ALA A 52 -8.94 2.40 14.90
C ALA A 52 -7.46 2.06 14.71
N SER A 53 -7.19 0.91 14.06
CA SER A 53 -5.83 0.41 13.83
C SER A 53 -5.19 1.07 12.60
N SER A 54 -5.93 1.22 11.50
CA SER A 54 -5.43 1.81 10.25
C SER A 54 -5.29 3.34 10.31
N CYS A 55 -6.11 4.01 11.11
CA CYS A 55 -6.09 5.46 11.33
C CYS A 55 -5.57 5.81 12.73
N ALA A 56 -4.64 5.02 13.28
CA ALA A 56 -4.20 5.17 14.67
C ALA A 56 -3.57 6.55 14.95
N LEU A 57 -2.84 7.10 13.98
CA LEU A 57 -2.18 8.40 14.09
C LEU A 57 -3.21 9.54 14.12
N GLU A 58 -4.12 9.58 13.16
CA GLU A 58 -5.19 10.60 13.07
C GLU A 58 -6.13 10.50 14.26
N ARG A 59 -6.47 9.27 14.69
CA ARG A 59 -7.27 9.01 15.88
C ARG A 59 -6.58 9.53 17.14
N SER A 60 -5.26 9.32 17.28
CA SER A 60 -4.48 9.83 18.41
C SER A 60 -4.42 11.36 18.42
N ALA A 61 -4.17 11.99 17.27
CA ALA A 61 -4.16 13.44 17.12
C ALA A 61 -5.54 14.06 17.47
N CYS A 62 -6.62 13.44 17.00
CA CYS A 62 -7.98 13.84 17.36
C CYS A 62 -8.25 13.65 18.87
N GLY A 63 -7.79 12.55 19.46
CA GLY A 63 -7.93 12.28 20.90
C GLY A 63 -7.21 13.28 21.81
N ALA A 64 -6.15 13.94 21.32
CA ALA A 64 -5.41 14.98 22.06
C ALA A 64 -6.19 16.30 22.16
N GLU A 65 -7.14 16.54 21.26
CA GLU A 65 -7.95 17.76 21.21
C GLU A 65 -9.33 17.51 21.84
N PRO A 66 -9.71 18.16 22.96
CA PRO A 66 -10.94 17.84 23.70
C PRO A 66 -12.22 17.89 22.85
N ALA A 67 -12.32 18.85 21.94
CA ALA A 67 -13.46 18.97 21.05
C ALA A 67 -13.51 17.81 20.03
N CYS A 68 -12.37 17.43 19.44
CA CYS A 68 -12.30 16.32 18.49
C CYS A 68 -12.54 14.97 19.18
N ALA A 69 -11.94 14.75 20.36
CA ALA A 69 -12.17 13.58 21.19
C ALA A 69 -13.66 13.37 21.52
N SER A 70 -14.40 14.45 21.79
CA SER A 70 -15.85 14.38 22.03
C SER A 70 -16.62 13.91 20.79
N VAL A 71 -16.22 14.35 19.58
CA VAL A 71 -16.87 13.91 18.33
C VAL A 71 -16.53 12.46 18.02
N LEU A 72 -15.25 12.09 18.18
CA LEU A 72 -14.79 10.71 18.01
C LEU A 72 -15.55 9.75 18.92
N GLY A 73 -15.69 10.07 20.21
CA GLY A 73 -16.47 9.26 21.16
C GLY A 73 -17.95 9.14 20.78
N CYS A 74 -18.54 10.21 20.24
CA CYS A 74 -19.92 10.19 19.72
C CYS A 74 -20.04 9.23 18.52
N ILE A 75 -19.14 9.33 17.54
CA ILE A 75 -19.12 8.47 16.34
C ILE A 75 -18.89 7.00 16.73
N GLU A 76 -17.96 6.72 17.64
CA GLU A 76 -17.67 5.36 18.12
C GLU A 76 -18.85 4.73 18.89
N ALA A 77 -19.69 5.56 19.51
CA ALA A 77 -20.90 5.13 20.17
C ALA A 77 -22.09 4.95 19.21
N CYS A 78 -22.02 5.44 17.97
CA CYS A 78 -23.09 5.25 17.01
C CYS A 78 -23.32 3.77 16.71
N PRO A 79 -24.58 3.32 16.54
CA PRO A 79 -24.82 1.95 16.09
C PRO A 79 -24.15 1.71 14.72
N ALA A 80 -23.57 0.52 14.55
CA ALA A 80 -23.01 0.10 13.27
C ALA A 80 -24.11 -0.34 12.30
N GLU A 81 -23.97 0.01 11.03
CA GLU A 81 -24.79 -0.52 9.94
C GLU A 81 -24.28 -1.89 9.45
N ALA A 82 -24.98 -2.52 8.50
CA ALA A 82 -24.64 -3.86 8.01
C ALA A 82 -23.23 -3.95 7.37
N GLY A 83 -22.69 -2.84 6.85
CA GLY A 83 -21.32 -2.75 6.33
C GLY A 83 -20.25 -2.58 7.41
N GLY A 84 -20.66 -2.37 8.66
CA GLY A 84 -19.79 -2.09 9.80
C GLY A 84 -19.53 -0.60 10.04
N GLY A 85 -19.87 0.29 9.11
CA GLY A 85 -19.77 1.74 9.30
C GLY A 85 -20.77 2.27 10.34
N PRO A 86 -20.59 3.50 10.86
CA PRO A 86 -21.59 4.13 11.72
C PRO A 86 -22.84 4.49 10.90
N ILE A 87 -24.04 4.33 11.48
CA ILE A 87 -25.28 4.79 10.81
C ILE A 87 -25.19 6.31 10.57
N ALA A 88 -25.34 6.74 9.31
CA ALA A 88 -25.17 8.14 8.88
C ALA A 88 -26.03 9.15 9.67
N SER A 89 -27.26 8.79 10.06
CA SER A 89 -28.11 9.67 10.87
C SER A 89 -27.61 9.86 12.30
N CYS A 90 -26.89 8.88 12.86
CA CYS A 90 -26.25 9.03 14.16
C CYS A 90 -25.00 9.89 14.04
N GLU A 91 -24.18 9.62 13.03
CA GLU A 91 -22.95 10.37 12.79
C GLU A 91 -23.20 11.85 12.54
N THR A 92 -24.19 12.20 11.73
CA THR A 92 -24.60 13.60 11.50
C THR A 92 -25.11 14.30 12.76
N GLY A 93 -25.50 13.55 13.79
CA GLY A 93 -25.84 14.07 15.12
C GLY A 93 -24.63 14.41 15.99
N CYS A 94 -23.43 13.91 15.64
CA CYS A 94 -22.20 14.24 16.34
C CYS A 94 -21.72 15.63 15.93
N SER A 95 -21.76 16.59 16.87
CA SER A 95 -21.40 17.99 16.59
C SER A 95 -19.93 18.12 16.20
N SER A 96 -19.64 18.39 14.93
CA SER A 96 -18.26 18.61 14.46
C SER A 96 -17.64 19.85 15.13
N PRO A 97 -16.31 19.88 15.35
CA PRO A 97 -15.64 21.08 15.85
C PRO A 97 -15.82 22.24 14.86
N ALA A 98 -16.00 23.46 15.34
CA ALA A 98 -16.28 24.60 14.47
C ALA A 98 -15.05 25.02 13.62
N ASP A 99 -13.88 25.09 14.25
CA ASP A 99 -12.63 25.58 13.67
C ASP A 99 -11.40 25.19 14.53
N GLY A 100 -10.21 25.59 14.06
CA GLY A 100 -8.95 25.41 14.80
C GLY A 100 -8.34 24.00 14.74
N PRO A 101 -7.39 23.69 15.65
CA PRO A 101 -6.65 22.43 15.65
C PRO A 101 -7.56 21.19 15.76
N ALA A 102 -8.61 21.27 16.58
CA ALA A 102 -9.58 20.19 16.72
C ALA A 102 -10.32 19.87 15.41
N LYS A 103 -10.65 20.89 14.61
CA LYS A 103 -11.28 20.71 13.29
C LYS A 103 -10.31 20.07 12.31
N ALA A 104 -9.05 20.52 12.27
CA ALA A 104 -8.02 19.94 11.40
C ALA A 104 -7.76 18.46 11.73
N ALA A 105 -7.66 18.11 13.03
CA ALA A 105 -7.51 16.73 13.47
C ALA A 105 -8.74 15.87 13.13
N PHE A 106 -9.95 16.42 13.28
CA PHE A 106 -11.19 15.74 12.91
C PHE A 106 -11.28 15.48 11.40
N ASP A 107 -10.87 16.45 10.59
CA ASP A 107 -10.86 16.32 9.12
C ASP A 107 -9.86 15.26 8.67
N ALA A 108 -8.67 15.22 9.28
CA ALA A 108 -7.67 14.18 9.01
C ALA A 108 -8.21 12.78 9.37
N TYR A 109 -8.80 12.61 10.55
CA TYR A 109 -9.42 11.33 10.96
C TYR A 109 -10.59 10.94 10.04
N SER A 110 -11.45 11.89 9.69
CA SER A 110 -12.59 11.65 8.80
C SER A 110 -12.13 11.22 7.41
N THR A 111 -11.06 11.84 6.90
CA THR A 111 -10.41 11.49 5.63
C THR A 111 -9.85 10.07 5.68
N CYS A 112 -9.08 9.74 6.72
CA CYS A 112 -8.53 8.39 6.88
C CYS A 112 -9.63 7.33 6.96
N ARG A 113 -10.68 7.56 7.76
CA ARG A 113 -11.80 6.63 7.88
C ARG A 113 -12.57 6.49 6.57
N ALA A 114 -12.74 7.57 5.80
CA ALA A 114 -13.36 7.49 4.47
C ALA A 114 -12.53 6.63 3.50
N ALA A 115 -11.21 6.59 3.67
CA ALA A 115 -10.31 5.69 2.93
C ALA A 115 -10.28 4.24 3.47
N ALA A 116 -10.96 3.97 4.59
CA ALA A 116 -11.09 2.64 5.19
C ALA A 116 -12.56 2.15 5.21
N PRO A 117 -13.28 2.09 4.07
CA PRO A 117 -14.65 1.61 4.03
C PRO A 117 -14.65 0.10 4.30
N CYS A 118 -15.04 -0.32 5.50
CA CYS A 118 -15.17 -1.74 5.85
C CYS A 118 -16.17 -2.49 4.94
N ALA A 119 -16.13 -3.82 4.71
CA ALA A 119 -15.67 -4.97 5.48
C ALA A 119 -14.21 -4.96 5.95
N ALA A 120 -14.06 -4.76 7.27
CA ALA A 120 -12.85 -4.84 8.11
C ALA A 120 -11.51 -4.68 7.35
N CYS A 121 -11.36 -3.50 6.74
CA CYS A 121 -10.23 -2.99 5.95
C CYS A 121 -9.51 -3.97 5.03
N GLY A 122 -10.30 -4.78 4.34
CA GLY A 122 -9.90 -5.46 3.10
C GLY A 122 -10.96 -5.36 2.00
N ALA A 123 -11.94 -4.45 2.11
CA ALA A 123 -12.88 -4.15 1.03
C ALA A 123 -12.42 -2.91 0.25
N VAL A 124 -12.02 -3.15 -0.99
CA VAL A 124 -11.99 -2.17 -2.07
C VAL A 124 -13.44 -1.76 -2.34
N GLN A 125 -13.91 -0.63 -1.82
CA GLN A 125 -15.06 0.04 -2.42
C GLN A 125 -14.53 1.03 -3.44
N ASP A 126 -14.74 0.69 -4.72
CA ASP A 126 -14.38 1.40 -5.96
C ASP A 126 -14.95 2.83 -6.04
N GLY A 127 -14.58 3.71 -5.11
CA GLY A 127 -15.25 5.00 -4.98
C GLY A 127 -14.43 6.04 -4.24
N GLY A 128 -13.27 6.43 -4.79
CA GLY A 128 -12.48 7.50 -4.20
C GLY A 128 -11.22 7.91 -4.95
N GLY A 129 -11.28 8.02 -6.29
CA GLY A 129 -10.35 8.81 -7.12
C GLY A 129 -8.86 8.83 -6.72
N GLY A 130 -8.12 7.76 -6.96
CA GLY A 130 -6.66 7.77 -6.92
C GLY A 130 -6.09 6.47 -7.48
N ALA A 131 -5.49 6.54 -8.67
CA ALA A 131 -4.81 5.42 -9.38
C ALA A 131 -5.66 4.19 -9.77
N SER A 132 -6.59 4.37 -10.72
CA SER A 132 -7.27 3.28 -11.48
C SER A 132 -6.34 2.26 -12.18
N GLY A 133 -5.01 2.46 -12.12
CA GLY A 133 -4.00 1.57 -12.68
C GLY A 133 -3.68 0.34 -11.82
N ALA A 134 -3.86 0.40 -10.50
CA ALA A 134 -3.40 -0.69 -9.62
C ALA A 134 -4.17 -2.01 -9.84
N SER A 135 -5.49 -1.94 -9.95
CA SER A 135 -6.33 -3.11 -10.25
C SER A 135 -5.96 -3.76 -11.59
N LYS A 136 -5.62 -2.98 -12.63
CA LYS A 136 -5.19 -3.55 -13.92
C LYS A 136 -3.92 -4.39 -13.82
N VAL A 137 -3.04 -4.03 -12.89
CA VAL A 137 -1.77 -4.73 -12.63
C VAL A 137 -1.98 -5.94 -11.72
N LEU A 138 -2.84 -5.81 -10.69
CA LEU A 138 -3.00 -6.83 -9.64
C LEU A 138 -4.06 -7.89 -9.97
N ASP A 139 -5.11 -7.54 -10.71
CA ASP A 139 -6.28 -8.40 -10.96
C ASP A 139 -6.20 -9.09 -12.33
N GLN A 140 -5.03 -9.63 -12.66
CA GLN A 140 -4.79 -10.31 -13.92
C GLN A 140 -5.22 -11.79 -13.84
N GLU A 141 -6.27 -12.13 -14.58
CA GLU A 141 -6.63 -13.53 -14.82
C GLU A 141 -5.69 -14.14 -15.86
N CYS A 142 -4.79 -15.01 -15.41
CA CYS A 142 -3.80 -15.70 -16.23
C CYS A 142 -3.97 -17.22 -16.17
N GLY A 143 -3.63 -17.90 -17.26
CA GLY A 143 -3.65 -19.37 -17.32
C GLY A 143 -2.42 -20.01 -16.65
N PRO A 144 -2.45 -21.34 -16.43
CA PRO A 144 -1.29 -22.05 -15.88
C PRO A 144 -0.11 -22.02 -16.85
N SER A 145 1.11 -21.89 -16.32
CA SER A 145 2.34 -21.88 -17.12
C SER A 145 3.03 -23.24 -17.16
N THR A 146 3.59 -23.56 -18.33
CA THR A 146 4.46 -24.74 -18.51
C THR A 146 5.92 -24.45 -18.22
N LYS A 147 6.28 -23.21 -17.86
CA LYS A 147 7.67 -22.82 -17.58
C LYS A 147 8.13 -23.41 -16.25
N THR A 148 9.37 -23.89 -16.21
CA THR A 148 9.98 -24.48 -15.01
C THR A 148 10.79 -23.46 -14.20
N HIS A 149 11.29 -22.40 -14.85
CA HIS A 149 11.96 -21.31 -14.15
C HIS A 149 10.94 -20.50 -13.35
N LYS A 150 11.07 -20.51 -12.02
CA LYS A 150 10.07 -19.95 -11.09
C LYS A 150 9.68 -18.49 -11.39
N CYS A 151 10.64 -17.60 -11.68
CA CYS A 151 10.30 -16.22 -12.13
C CYS A 151 9.40 -16.22 -13.36
N LEU A 152 9.83 -16.88 -14.45
CA LEU A 152 9.09 -16.87 -15.70
C LEU A 152 7.73 -17.56 -15.57
N LYS A 153 7.63 -18.57 -14.70
CA LYS A 153 6.38 -19.20 -14.35
C LYS A 153 5.42 -18.22 -13.66
N CYS A 154 5.91 -17.48 -12.66
CA CYS A 154 5.12 -16.46 -11.98
C CYS A 154 4.67 -15.35 -12.93
N LEU A 155 5.58 -14.85 -13.79
CA LEU A 155 5.24 -13.85 -14.81
C LEU A 155 4.09 -14.31 -15.71
N ASP A 156 4.15 -15.55 -16.22
CA ASP A 156 3.08 -16.11 -17.04
C ASP A 156 1.76 -16.29 -16.26
N GLU A 157 1.84 -16.66 -14.98
CA GLU A 157 0.67 -16.99 -14.16
C GLU A 157 0.06 -15.80 -13.41
N GLN A 158 0.76 -14.66 -13.33
CA GLN A 158 0.34 -13.49 -12.53
C GLN A 158 0.43 -12.16 -13.30
N CYS A 159 1.24 -12.07 -14.36
CA CYS A 159 1.56 -10.83 -15.08
C CYS A 159 1.33 -10.91 -16.59
N CYS A 160 0.53 -11.87 -17.06
CA CYS A 160 0.39 -12.18 -18.48
C CYS A 160 -0.18 -11.04 -19.34
N LYS A 161 -1.11 -10.24 -18.81
CA LYS A 161 -1.77 -9.15 -19.55
C LYS A 161 -0.81 -7.96 -19.69
N THR A 162 -0.15 -7.53 -18.62
CA THR A 162 0.85 -6.45 -18.67
C THR A 162 2.06 -6.86 -19.53
N GLU A 163 2.48 -8.12 -19.44
CA GLU A 163 3.60 -8.64 -20.24
C GLU A 163 3.23 -8.66 -21.73
N ALA A 164 2.05 -9.17 -22.06
CA ALA A 164 1.56 -9.19 -23.44
C ALA A 164 1.43 -7.76 -24.01
N ALA A 165 0.87 -6.82 -23.23
CA ALA A 165 0.68 -5.44 -23.66
C ALA A 165 2.03 -4.76 -23.96
N CYS A 166 3.02 -4.90 -23.07
CA CYS A 166 4.36 -4.36 -23.32
C CYS A 166 5.05 -5.04 -24.52
N ASN A 167 4.98 -6.37 -24.63
CA ASN A 167 5.63 -7.11 -25.72
C ASN A 167 5.06 -6.77 -27.12
N GLN A 168 3.78 -6.42 -27.18
CA GLN A 168 3.11 -5.97 -28.41
C GLN A 168 3.41 -4.51 -28.76
N SER A 169 3.89 -3.70 -27.81
CA SER A 169 4.26 -2.30 -28.02
C SER A 169 5.74 -2.15 -28.35
N ALA A 170 6.05 -1.59 -29.53
CA ALA A 170 7.43 -1.24 -29.89
C ALA A 170 8.03 -0.20 -28.94
N GLU A 171 7.23 0.79 -28.54
CA GLU A 171 7.64 1.85 -27.61
C GLU A 171 7.89 1.31 -26.20
N CYS A 172 7.06 0.37 -25.70
CA CYS A 172 7.33 -0.23 -24.39
C CYS A 172 8.64 -1.01 -24.38
N LYS A 173 8.92 -1.77 -25.44
CA LYS A 173 10.21 -2.48 -25.58
C LYS A 173 11.39 -1.53 -25.69
N ALA A 174 11.23 -0.39 -26.37
CA ALA A 174 12.25 0.64 -26.46
C ALA A 174 12.50 1.31 -25.10
N ALA A 175 11.43 1.70 -24.39
CA ALA A 175 11.50 2.22 -23.02
C ALA A 175 12.19 1.22 -22.07
N TYR A 176 11.83 -0.06 -22.14
CA TYR A 176 12.43 -1.13 -21.33
C TYR A 176 13.93 -1.30 -21.60
N GLN A 177 14.32 -1.32 -22.87
CA GLN A 177 15.74 -1.46 -23.23
C GLN A 177 16.53 -0.24 -22.77
N CYS A 178 15.98 0.96 -22.98
CA CYS A 178 16.58 2.21 -22.56
C CYS A 178 16.70 2.31 -21.02
N TRP A 179 15.68 1.92 -20.25
CA TRP A 179 15.74 1.83 -18.78
C TRP A 179 16.86 0.91 -18.30
N LYS A 180 17.03 -0.26 -18.94
CA LYS A 180 18.09 -1.22 -18.58
C LYS A 180 19.50 -0.67 -18.74
N ASP A 181 19.68 0.24 -19.70
CA ASP A 181 20.99 0.80 -20.02
C ASP A 181 21.28 2.07 -19.19
N CYS A 182 20.33 2.53 -18.36
CA CYS A 182 20.50 3.75 -17.58
C CYS A 182 21.33 3.56 -16.31
N PRO A 183 22.38 4.38 -16.10
CA PRO A 183 23.21 4.30 -14.90
C PRO A 183 22.65 5.07 -13.70
N ASP A 184 21.72 6.00 -13.93
CA ASP A 184 21.18 6.91 -12.91
C ASP A 184 19.77 7.42 -13.28
N THR A 185 19.17 8.19 -12.36
CA THR A 185 17.82 8.75 -12.54
C THR A 185 17.76 9.80 -13.65
N ALA A 186 18.82 10.57 -13.89
CA ALA A 186 18.81 11.58 -14.95
C ALA A 186 18.75 10.93 -16.34
N CYS A 187 19.47 9.82 -16.54
CA CYS A 187 19.30 8.98 -17.72
C CYS A 187 17.88 8.44 -17.81
N LEU A 188 17.32 7.97 -16.70
CA LEU A 188 15.98 7.39 -16.68
C LEU A 188 14.90 8.39 -17.10
N GLU A 189 14.99 9.64 -16.64
CA GLU A 189 14.09 10.72 -17.05
C GLU A 189 14.22 11.01 -18.55
N ALA A 190 15.46 11.17 -19.04
CA ALA A 190 15.72 11.37 -20.46
C ALA A 190 15.26 10.19 -21.32
N CYS A 191 15.33 8.98 -20.77
CA CYS A 191 14.91 7.75 -21.39
C CYS A 191 13.38 7.71 -21.57
N PHE A 192 12.64 7.97 -20.50
CA PHE A 192 11.17 7.97 -20.55
C PHE A 192 10.62 9.15 -21.34
N ALA A 193 11.31 10.30 -21.36
CA ALA A 193 10.97 11.41 -22.23
C ALA A 193 11.11 11.07 -23.74
N GLN A 194 11.97 10.11 -24.10
CA GLN A 194 12.12 9.65 -25.50
C GLN A 194 11.04 8.63 -25.91
N HIS A 195 10.38 7.97 -24.95
CA HIS A 195 9.43 6.89 -25.20
C HIS A 195 8.07 7.11 -24.51
N PRO A 196 7.44 8.30 -24.60
CA PRO A 196 6.28 8.64 -23.78
C PRO A 196 5.10 7.66 -23.97
N ASP A 197 4.90 7.17 -25.19
CA ASP A 197 3.81 6.23 -25.54
C ASP A 197 4.04 4.81 -24.99
N GLY A 198 5.29 4.48 -24.64
CA GLY A 198 5.69 3.19 -24.09
C GLY A 198 5.79 3.15 -22.56
N VAL A 199 5.93 4.32 -21.93
CA VAL A 199 6.21 4.44 -20.49
C VAL A 199 5.12 3.82 -19.64
N GLN A 200 3.84 4.10 -19.92
CA GLN A 200 2.76 3.55 -19.08
C GLN A 200 2.74 2.02 -19.09
N LEU A 201 2.88 1.41 -20.27
CA LEU A 201 2.96 -0.04 -20.41
C LEU A 201 4.21 -0.61 -19.73
N PHE A 202 5.33 0.12 -19.77
CA PHE A 202 6.54 -0.26 -19.07
C PHE A 202 6.31 -0.25 -17.55
N LEU A 203 5.71 0.81 -17.01
CA LEU A 203 5.47 0.97 -15.58
C LEU A 203 4.53 -0.13 -15.06
N GLU A 204 3.43 -0.40 -15.76
CA GLU A 204 2.51 -1.49 -15.44
C GLU A 204 3.22 -2.86 -15.47
N GLN A 205 4.04 -3.09 -16.50
CA GLN A 205 4.81 -4.33 -16.63
C GLN A 205 5.93 -4.46 -15.60
N ASN A 206 6.48 -3.35 -15.10
CA ASN A 206 7.50 -3.35 -14.06
C ASN A 206 6.88 -3.55 -12.67
N ALA A 207 5.72 -2.94 -12.43
CA ALA A 207 4.99 -3.01 -11.17
C ALA A 207 4.49 -4.44 -10.86
N CYS A 208 3.97 -5.16 -11.87
CA CYS A 208 3.41 -6.51 -11.66
C CYS A 208 4.40 -7.51 -11.01
N PRO A 209 5.59 -7.78 -11.58
CA PRO A 209 6.52 -8.74 -10.97
C PRO A 209 7.03 -8.29 -9.61
N LEU A 210 7.17 -6.97 -9.39
CA LEU A 210 7.58 -6.44 -8.10
C LEU A 210 6.53 -6.67 -7.00
N ALA A 211 5.26 -6.70 -7.37
CA ALA A 211 4.13 -6.87 -6.47
C ALA A 211 3.75 -8.34 -6.25
N LEU A 212 3.76 -9.16 -7.32
CA LEU A 212 3.23 -10.52 -7.32
C LEU A 212 4.30 -11.62 -7.41
N CYS A 213 5.51 -11.28 -7.90
CA CYS A 213 6.58 -12.23 -8.18
C CYS A 213 7.90 -11.90 -7.49
N ALA A 214 7.88 -11.08 -6.44
CA ALA A 214 9.06 -10.70 -5.66
C ALA A 214 9.20 -11.61 -4.44
N THR A 215 9.43 -12.90 -4.69
CA THR A 215 9.83 -13.86 -3.65
C THR A 215 11.27 -14.31 -3.88
N PRO A 216 12.00 -14.78 -2.84
CA PRO A 216 13.37 -15.29 -2.98
C PRO A 216 13.48 -16.43 -4.01
N GLU A 217 12.36 -17.11 -4.27
CA GLU A 217 12.29 -18.23 -5.18
C GLU A 217 11.88 -17.84 -6.61
N SER A 218 11.34 -16.64 -6.84
CA SER A 218 10.76 -16.25 -8.12
C SER A 218 11.67 -15.27 -8.87
N CYS A 219 11.38 -13.96 -8.87
CA CYS A 219 12.05 -12.99 -9.73
C CYS A 219 13.15 -12.16 -9.07
N LEU A 220 13.22 -12.15 -7.73
CA LEU A 220 14.27 -11.46 -6.99
C LEU A 220 15.07 -12.49 -6.20
N ALA A 221 16.39 -12.46 -6.36
CA ALA A 221 17.26 -13.42 -5.68
C ALA A 221 17.25 -13.25 -4.14
N ASP A 222 16.97 -12.03 -3.67
CA ASP A 222 16.96 -11.68 -2.24
C ASP A 222 16.06 -10.45 -2.02
N PRO A 223 14.71 -10.60 -2.06
CA PRO A 223 13.84 -9.51 -1.64
C PRO A 223 14.07 -9.29 -0.14
N GLY A 224 14.57 -8.10 0.22
CA GLY A 224 14.70 -7.71 1.62
C GLY A 224 13.37 -7.87 2.38
N PRO A 225 13.41 -8.04 3.72
CA PRO A 225 12.21 -8.22 4.53
C PRO A 225 11.18 -7.10 4.34
N GLU A 226 11.64 -5.88 4.06
CA GLU A 226 10.80 -4.71 3.77
C GLU A 226 9.93 -4.96 2.53
N LEU A 227 10.54 -5.46 1.45
CA LEU A 227 9.85 -5.75 0.20
C LEU A 227 8.83 -6.88 0.34
N ILE A 228 9.16 -7.91 1.13
CA ILE A 228 8.23 -9.01 1.42
C ILE A 228 7.02 -8.48 2.18
N CYS A 229 7.26 -7.65 3.20
CA CYS A 229 6.21 -7.05 4.00
C CYS A 229 5.33 -6.08 3.19
N ASP A 230 5.95 -5.21 2.38
CA ASP A 230 5.24 -4.32 1.47
C ASP A 230 4.30 -5.09 0.54
N ASN A 231 4.78 -6.18 -0.05
CA ASN A 231 3.95 -7.01 -0.94
C ASN A 231 2.83 -7.76 -0.22
N GLN A 232 2.94 -7.95 1.09
CA GLN A 232 1.92 -8.57 1.91
C GLN A 232 0.85 -7.57 2.34
N TYR A 233 1.23 -6.37 2.78
CA TYR A 233 0.32 -5.43 3.45
C TYR A 233 0.09 -4.11 2.70
N CYS A 234 1.05 -3.67 1.89
CA CYS A 234 1.05 -2.36 1.24
C CYS A 234 1.06 -2.44 -0.30
N ARG A 235 0.77 -3.63 -0.84
CA ARG A 235 0.94 -3.96 -2.25
C ARG A 235 0.17 -3.03 -3.18
N GLU A 236 -1.08 -2.73 -2.86
CA GLU A 236 -1.94 -1.87 -3.70
C GLU A 236 -1.40 -0.45 -3.78
N LEU A 237 -1.01 0.13 -2.64
CA LEU A 237 -0.42 1.47 -2.55
C LEU A 237 0.90 1.54 -3.30
N ARG A 238 1.72 0.50 -3.15
CA ARG A 238 2.98 0.40 -3.89
C ARG A 238 2.76 0.33 -5.40
N VAL A 239 1.83 -0.50 -5.87
CA VAL A 239 1.51 -0.55 -7.31
C VAL A 239 0.94 0.78 -7.78
N ALA A 240 0.04 1.41 -7.01
CA ALA A 240 -0.52 2.72 -7.32
C ALA A 240 0.58 3.77 -7.53
N CYS A 241 1.62 3.78 -6.69
CA CYS A 241 2.81 4.59 -6.93
C CYS A 241 3.55 4.16 -8.20
N PHE A 242 3.87 2.87 -8.37
CA PHE A 242 4.76 2.41 -9.44
C PHE A 242 4.18 2.56 -10.85
N VAL A 243 2.85 2.72 -10.98
CA VAL A 243 2.19 3.03 -12.27
C VAL A 243 2.12 4.54 -12.57
N ILE A 244 2.60 5.40 -11.68
CA ILE A 244 2.75 6.85 -11.88
C ILE A 244 4.23 7.15 -12.16
N LEU A 245 4.53 7.71 -13.34
CA LEU A 245 5.91 7.98 -13.78
C LEU A 245 6.73 8.76 -12.75
N ASP A 246 6.17 9.86 -12.22
CA ASP A 246 6.85 10.70 -11.24
C ASP A 246 7.12 9.96 -9.92
N CYS A 247 6.20 9.09 -9.48
CA CYS A 247 6.38 8.32 -8.26
C CYS A 247 7.44 7.23 -8.45
N TYR A 248 7.46 6.58 -9.62
CA TYR A 248 8.51 5.65 -10.01
C TYR A 248 9.90 6.31 -10.08
N LEU A 249 9.99 7.51 -10.67
CA LEU A 249 11.24 8.27 -10.74
C LEU A 249 11.70 8.72 -9.35
N MET A 250 10.77 9.17 -8.50
CA MET A 250 11.06 9.53 -7.11
C MET A 250 11.57 8.32 -6.32
N PHE A 251 10.96 7.13 -6.45
CA PHE A 251 11.45 5.91 -5.81
C PHE A 251 12.91 5.61 -6.21
N ASN A 252 13.23 5.65 -7.50
CA ASN A 252 14.59 5.41 -7.99
C ASN A 252 15.58 6.49 -7.51
N CYS A 253 15.15 7.75 -7.48
CA CYS A 253 15.95 8.86 -6.95
C CYS A 253 16.29 8.66 -5.46
N ARG A 254 15.27 8.39 -4.63
CA ARG A 254 15.45 8.20 -3.19
C ARG A 254 16.31 6.99 -2.86
N ALA A 255 16.20 5.89 -3.62
CA ALA A 255 17.08 4.73 -3.48
C ALA A 255 18.57 5.10 -3.64
N GLY A 256 18.89 6.02 -4.55
CA GLY A 256 20.24 6.57 -4.70
C GLY A 256 20.70 7.42 -3.51
N CYS A 257 19.77 8.14 -2.86
CA CYS A 257 20.08 8.97 -1.69
C CYS A 257 20.52 8.15 -0.46
N VAL A 258 20.03 6.91 -0.30
CA VAL A 258 20.36 6.06 0.86
C VAL A 258 21.87 5.73 0.93
N ALA A 259 22.56 5.74 -0.21
CA ALA A 259 24.00 5.52 -0.26
C ALA A 259 24.84 6.76 0.14
N LEU A 260 24.22 7.93 0.31
CA LEU A 260 24.91 9.17 0.70
C LEU A 260 25.15 9.24 2.22
N PRO A 261 26.15 10.01 2.67
CA PRO A 261 26.32 10.32 4.09
C PRO A 261 25.04 10.91 4.69
N LEU A 262 24.73 10.56 5.95
CA LEU A 262 23.49 10.97 6.62
C LEU A 262 23.23 12.50 6.59
N ALA A 263 24.29 13.30 6.63
CA ALA A 263 24.20 14.76 6.55
C ALA A 263 23.74 15.29 5.17
N GLU A 264 23.91 14.50 4.10
CA GLU A 264 23.56 14.87 2.73
C GLU A 264 22.19 14.33 2.31
N GLN A 265 21.69 13.30 3.00
CA GLN A 265 20.41 12.65 2.67
C GLN A 265 19.22 13.63 2.61
N PRO A 266 18.99 14.55 3.58
CA PRO A 266 17.83 15.45 3.52
C PRO A 266 17.82 16.33 2.27
N THR A 267 18.99 16.83 1.86
CA THR A 267 19.14 17.65 0.65
C THR A 267 18.88 16.83 -0.61
N CYS A 268 19.33 15.56 -0.63
CA CYS A 268 19.07 14.65 -1.74
C CYS A 268 17.57 14.31 -1.86
N LEU A 269 16.92 13.97 -0.75
CA LEU A 269 15.50 13.62 -0.72
C LEU A 269 14.61 14.78 -1.19
N THR A 270 14.90 16.01 -0.72
CA THR A 270 14.18 17.22 -1.17
C THR A 270 14.28 17.39 -2.69
N LYS A 271 15.47 17.17 -3.27
CA LYS A 271 15.66 17.24 -4.73
C LYS A 271 14.92 16.16 -5.51
N CYS A 272 14.65 15.00 -4.90
CA CYS A 272 13.87 13.95 -5.56
C CYS A 272 12.38 14.31 -5.70
N GLU A 273 11.87 15.14 -4.80
CA GLU A 273 10.49 15.64 -4.76
C GLU A 273 10.30 16.88 -5.66
N GLU A 274 11.35 17.69 -5.84
CA GLU A 274 11.31 18.89 -6.68
C GLU A 274 10.84 18.57 -8.11
N GLY A 275 9.74 19.22 -8.52
CA GLY A 275 9.18 19.09 -9.87
C GLY A 275 8.31 17.85 -10.10
N ARG A 276 8.07 17.02 -9.07
CA ARG A 276 7.11 15.91 -9.15
C ARG A 276 5.68 16.42 -9.06
N SER A 277 4.77 15.73 -9.73
CA SER A 277 3.33 15.95 -9.58
C SER A 277 2.86 15.68 -8.14
N GLN A 278 1.85 16.43 -7.69
CA GLN A 278 1.24 16.22 -6.38
C GLN A 278 0.68 14.80 -6.23
N GLU A 279 0.09 14.25 -7.31
CA GLU A 279 -0.40 12.86 -7.32
C GLU A 279 0.69 11.85 -7.00
N ALA A 280 1.91 12.05 -7.50
CA ALA A 280 3.05 11.18 -7.20
C ALA A 280 3.55 11.32 -5.76
N LEU A 281 3.55 12.55 -5.22
CA LEU A 281 3.90 12.79 -3.82
C LEU A 281 2.89 12.10 -2.89
N ASP A 282 1.60 12.30 -3.13
CA ASP A 282 0.53 11.69 -2.35
C ASP A 282 0.57 10.15 -2.42
N ALA A 283 0.80 9.59 -3.61
CA ALA A 283 0.91 8.13 -3.79
C ALA A 283 2.14 7.54 -3.07
N TYR A 284 3.27 8.25 -3.09
CA TYR A 284 4.48 7.83 -2.40
C TYR A 284 4.33 7.90 -0.89
N ASP A 285 3.76 9.00 -0.38
CA ASP A 285 3.51 9.21 1.05
C ASP A 285 2.51 8.17 1.58
N ALA A 286 1.44 7.88 0.82
CA ALA A 286 0.49 6.84 1.19
C ALA A 286 1.16 5.46 1.30
N TRP A 287 2.00 5.09 0.33
CA TRP A 287 2.77 3.85 0.41
C TRP A 287 3.75 3.87 1.60
N GLY A 288 4.51 4.96 1.78
CA GLY A 288 5.47 5.12 2.87
C GLY A 288 4.82 4.98 4.25
N LEU A 289 3.69 5.65 4.48
CA LEU A 289 2.91 5.54 5.72
C LEU A 289 2.43 4.10 5.98
N CYS A 290 1.99 3.39 4.93
CA CYS A 290 1.65 1.99 5.08
C CYS A 290 2.87 1.14 5.46
N SER A 291 3.99 1.32 4.77
CA SER A 291 5.23 0.59 5.06
C SER A 291 5.68 0.85 6.51
N GLU A 292 5.71 2.10 6.97
CA GLU A 292 6.09 2.43 8.35
C GLU A 292 5.13 1.80 9.37
N ALA A 293 3.83 1.77 9.07
CA ALA A 293 2.82 1.23 9.98
C ALA A 293 2.78 -0.31 10.03
N LYS A 294 3.09 -0.99 8.92
CA LYS A 294 2.92 -2.45 8.76
C LYS A 294 4.22 -3.22 8.70
N CYS A 295 5.33 -2.57 8.39
CA CYS A 295 6.64 -3.17 8.11
C CYS A 295 7.77 -2.58 8.98
N PRO A 296 7.68 -2.72 10.32
CA PRO A 296 8.71 -2.24 11.24
C PRO A 296 10.00 -3.07 11.24
#